data_AF-A0A534IIN9-F1
#
_entry.id   AF-A0A534IIN9-F1
#
_cell.length_a   1.000
_cell.length_b   1.000
_cell.length_c   1.000
_cell.angle_alpha   90.00
_cell.angle_beta   90.00
_cell.angle_gamma   90.00
#
_symmetry.space_group_name_H-M   'P 1'
#
loop_
_entity.id
_entity.type
_entity.pdbx_description
1 polymer ?
#
loop_
_entity_poly.entity_id
_entity_poly.type
_entity_poly.pdbx_seq_one_letter_code
_entity_poly.pdbx_strand_id
1 'polypeptide(L)'
;MPSDVGRAWDDLVRRHWKDLWGTGRAAEAARTSLRAYLAAIQQELSRQRRATPEPAPIAHREAPRPAVAPAPPKPSLAPAILDPRSREKVERILGHRFHNPRLLEEALAHPSFTYENPEIGLPSNYRLAFFGDAILGFLVADALHSGFPDADQEALTKMRSRLVERPALGRVAERLGIGPFLILGRGEAEEGRKNRTILAETLEALVAAIYLDGGLDATRAFVLRLLGTELKRPAPAKAAPRPPSRRPRPRRR
;
A
#
# COMPACT_ATOMS: atom_id res chain seq x y z
N MET A 1 7.32 -30.05 16.14
CA MET A 1 8.38 -29.43 16.97
C MET A 1 8.71 -28.08 16.37
N PRO A 2 8.73 -26.96 17.13
CA PRO A 2 9.25 -25.70 16.59
C PRO A 2 10.67 -25.94 16.07
N SER A 3 11.04 -25.37 14.93
CA SER A 3 12.43 -25.42 14.46
C SER A 3 13.36 -24.79 15.50
N ASP A 4 14.63 -25.14 15.49
CA ASP A 4 15.63 -24.52 16.39
C ASP A 4 15.64 -22.98 16.26
N VAL A 5 15.35 -22.49 15.06
CA VAL A 5 15.16 -21.06 14.75
C VAL A 5 13.94 -20.47 15.47
N GLY A 6 12.81 -21.18 15.51
CA GLY A 6 11.62 -20.73 16.23
C GLY A 6 11.88 -20.54 17.73
N ARG A 7 12.58 -21.50 18.36
CA ARG A 7 12.97 -21.38 19.78
C ARG A 7 13.96 -20.23 20.03
N ALA A 8 14.91 -20.02 19.12
CA ALA A 8 15.87 -18.92 19.22
C ALA A 8 15.20 -17.54 19.14
N TRP A 9 14.13 -17.41 18.34
CA TRP A 9 13.33 -16.19 18.27
C TRP A 9 12.61 -15.88 19.58
N ASP A 10 11.90 -16.86 20.12
CA ASP A 10 11.16 -16.69 21.38
C ASP A 10 12.10 -16.28 22.52
N ASP A 11 13.30 -16.83 22.53
CA ASP A 11 14.29 -16.54 23.57
C ASP A 11 14.97 -15.18 23.41
N LEU A 12 15.21 -14.74 22.17
CA LEU A 12 15.67 -13.38 21.86
C LEU A 12 14.65 -12.34 22.31
N VAL A 13 13.38 -12.56 21.98
CA VAL A 13 12.29 -11.63 22.35
C VAL A 13 12.12 -11.61 23.87
N ARG A 14 12.08 -12.78 24.54
CA ARG A 14 11.94 -12.80 26.01
C ARG A 14 13.08 -12.11 26.74
N ARG A 15 14.33 -12.29 26.30
CA ARG A 15 15.51 -11.82 27.04
C ARG A 15 15.97 -10.42 26.68
N HIS A 16 15.73 -9.97 25.44
CA HIS A 16 16.41 -8.79 24.91
C HIS A 16 15.46 -7.75 24.30
N TRP A 17 14.15 -8.00 24.22
CA TRP A 17 13.20 -7.12 23.52
C TRP A 17 13.26 -5.66 23.98
N LYS A 18 13.34 -5.43 25.30
CA LYS A 18 13.39 -4.08 25.87
C LYS A 18 14.73 -3.37 25.60
N ASP A 19 15.82 -4.12 25.51
CA ASP A 19 17.17 -3.57 25.42
C ASP A 19 17.60 -3.27 23.97
N LEU A 20 17.00 -3.93 22.98
CA LEU A 20 17.29 -3.72 21.54
C LEU A 20 17.23 -2.23 21.13
N TRP A 21 16.32 -1.50 21.77
CA TRP A 21 15.99 -0.11 21.47
C TRP A 21 16.74 0.91 22.34
N GLY A 22 17.58 0.44 23.28
CA GLY A 22 18.35 1.27 24.19
C GLY A 22 19.77 1.63 23.68
N THR A 23 20.59 2.15 24.59
CA THR A 23 22.01 2.48 24.35
C THR A 23 22.91 1.83 25.40
N GLY A 24 24.19 1.62 25.09
CA GLY A 24 25.17 1.01 26.00
C GLY A 24 25.25 -0.51 25.89
N ARG A 25 25.99 -1.14 26.82
CA ARG A 25 26.41 -2.55 26.72
C ARG A 25 25.24 -3.55 26.63
N ALA A 26 24.13 -3.30 27.31
CA ALA A 26 22.95 -4.16 27.25
C ALA A 26 22.30 -4.14 25.86
N ALA A 27 22.22 -2.95 25.23
CA ALA A 27 21.68 -2.80 23.88
C ALA A 27 22.60 -3.42 22.82
N GLU A 28 23.91 -3.30 23.02
CA GLU A 28 24.91 -3.92 22.14
C GLU A 28 24.87 -5.45 22.21
N ALA A 29 24.74 -6.01 23.41
CA ALA A 29 24.54 -7.45 23.61
C ALA A 29 23.24 -7.93 22.96
N ALA A 30 22.14 -7.19 23.14
CA ALA A 30 20.84 -7.49 22.51
C ALA A 30 20.92 -7.52 20.98
N ARG A 31 21.59 -6.51 20.37
CA ARG A 31 21.80 -6.44 18.92
C ARG A 31 22.72 -7.55 18.41
N THR A 32 23.70 -7.95 19.21
CA THR A 32 24.58 -9.08 18.89
C THR A 32 23.78 -10.39 18.84
N SER A 33 22.91 -10.63 19.83
CA SER A 33 21.99 -11.77 19.84
C SER A 33 21.03 -11.76 18.64
N LEU A 34 20.51 -10.58 18.23
CA LEU A 34 19.67 -10.45 17.05
C LEU A 34 20.43 -10.78 15.75
N ARG A 35 21.68 -10.32 15.60
CA ARG A 35 22.51 -10.66 14.42
C ARG A 35 22.78 -12.16 14.34
N ALA A 36 23.07 -12.81 15.46
CA ALA A 36 23.26 -14.25 15.52
C ALA A 36 22.00 -15.02 15.10
N TYR A 37 20.82 -14.57 15.56
CA TYR A 37 19.54 -15.13 15.14
C TYR A 37 19.30 -14.98 13.62
N LEU A 38 19.54 -13.80 13.06
CA LEU A 38 19.38 -13.55 11.62
C LEU A 38 20.33 -14.41 10.77
N ALA A 39 21.57 -14.60 11.23
CA ALA A 39 22.53 -15.49 10.57
C ALA A 39 22.07 -16.96 10.60
N ALA A 40 21.45 -17.41 11.70
CA ALA A 40 20.89 -18.76 11.79
C ALA A 40 19.72 -18.98 10.82
N ILE A 41 18.83 -17.98 10.65
CA ILE A 41 17.78 -18.04 9.62
C ILE A 41 18.39 -18.19 8.22
N GLN A 42 19.41 -17.38 7.90
CA GLN A 42 20.04 -17.42 6.58
C GLN A 42 20.70 -18.77 6.29
N GLN A 43 21.33 -19.39 7.28
CA GLN A 43 21.90 -20.74 7.14
C GLN A 43 20.81 -21.80 6.92
N GLU A 44 19.71 -21.73 7.68
CA GLU A 44 18.60 -22.67 7.54
C GLU A 44 17.93 -22.58 6.16
N LEU A 45 17.68 -21.36 5.66
CA LEU A 45 17.17 -21.14 4.31
C LEU A 45 18.15 -21.65 3.24
N SER A 46 19.46 -21.52 3.48
CA SER A 46 20.50 -22.04 2.58
C SER A 46 20.54 -23.57 2.56
N ARG A 47 20.30 -24.23 3.71
CA ARG A 47 20.21 -25.70 3.81
C ARG A 47 19.00 -26.24 3.08
N GLN A 48 17.84 -25.60 3.23
CA GLN A 48 16.61 -25.97 2.53
C GLN A 48 16.76 -25.85 1.00
N ARG A 49 17.49 -24.83 0.54
CA ARG A 49 17.85 -24.67 -0.88
C ARG A 49 18.77 -25.79 -1.40
N ARG A 50 19.70 -26.29 -0.58
CA ARG A 50 20.60 -27.41 -0.95
C ARG A 50 19.94 -28.78 -0.88
N ALA A 51 18.94 -28.96 -0.02
CA ALA A 51 18.24 -30.23 0.18
C ALA A 51 17.20 -30.55 -0.92
N THR A 52 16.91 -29.58 -1.80
CA THR A 52 16.00 -29.77 -2.94
C THR A 52 16.86 -29.96 -4.20
N PRO A 53 16.91 -31.15 -4.83
CA PRO A 53 17.71 -31.34 -6.03
C PRO A 53 17.15 -30.51 -7.20
N GLU A 54 18.06 -29.92 -7.96
CA GLU A 54 17.77 -29.05 -9.08
C GLU A 54 17.16 -29.86 -10.24
N PRO A 55 16.06 -29.42 -10.88
CA PRO A 55 15.55 -30.07 -12.09
C PRO A 55 16.57 -29.95 -13.23
N ALA A 56 16.63 -30.98 -14.09
CA ALA A 56 17.58 -31.07 -15.20
C ALA A 56 17.54 -29.83 -16.13
N PRO A 57 18.70 -29.42 -16.71
CA PRO A 57 18.83 -28.13 -17.36
C PRO A 57 18.11 -28.10 -18.71
N ILE A 58 17.29 -27.07 -18.92
CA ILE A 58 16.79 -26.68 -20.25
C ILE A 58 17.78 -25.66 -20.82
N ALA A 59 18.24 -25.90 -22.05
CA ALA A 59 19.26 -25.11 -22.73
C ALA A 59 18.98 -23.60 -22.69
N HIS A 60 19.99 -22.84 -22.25
CA HIS A 60 19.93 -21.38 -22.08
C HIS A 60 19.97 -20.65 -23.43
N ARG A 61 19.08 -19.67 -23.62
CA ARG A 61 19.25 -18.57 -24.56
C ARG A 61 19.16 -17.27 -23.76
N GLU A 62 20.27 -16.51 -23.73
CA GLU A 62 20.54 -15.16 -23.17
C GLU A 62 19.72 -14.65 -21.96
N ALA A 63 20.42 -14.06 -20.98
CA ALA A 63 19.91 -13.63 -19.68
C ALA A 63 18.55 -12.89 -19.73
N PRO A 64 17.58 -13.25 -18.86
CA PRO A 64 16.29 -12.56 -18.83
C PRO A 64 16.49 -11.11 -18.38
N ARG A 65 15.97 -10.19 -19.21
CA ARG A 65 15.71 -8.78 -18.89
C ARG A 65 15.04 -8.65 -17.51
N PRO A 66 15.21 -7.50 -16.81
CA PRO A 66 14.64 -7.28 -15.47
C PRO A 66 13.21 -7.80 -15.40
N ALA A 67 12.94 -8.59 -14.36
CA ALA A 67 11.72 -9.37 -14.21
C ALA A 67 10.50 -8.53 -14.62
N VAL A 68 9.88 -8.97 -15.71
CA VAL A 68 8.61 -8.45 -16.20
C VAL A 68 7.68 -8.34 -15.00
N ALA A 69 7.02 -7.18 -14.86
CA ALA A 69 5.91 -6.99 -13.92
C ALA A 69 5.05 -8.27 -13.91
N PRO A 70 4.53 -8.72 -12.74
CA PRO A 70 3.76 -9.96 -12.67
C PRO A 70 2.79 -10.00 -13.84
N ALA A 71 2.85 -11.07 -14.64
CA ALA A 71 2.11 -11.14 -15.89
C ALA A 71 0.66 -10.73 -15.61
N PRO A 72 0.10 -9.77 -16.39
CA PRO A 72 -1.25 -9.30 -16.16
C PRO A 72 -2.17 -10.52 -16.03
N PRO A 73 -3.16 -10.49 -15.10
CA PRO A 73 -4.09 -11.60 -14.96
C PRO A 73 -4.60 -11.97 -16.35
N LYS A 74 -4.55 -13.28 -16.68
CA LYS A 74 -4.97 -13.79 -18.00
C LYS A 74 -6.30 -13.12 -18.36
N PRO A 75 -6.44 -12.51 -19.56
CA PRO A 75 -7.66 -11.81 -19.91
C PRO A 75 -8.83 -12.79 -19.78
N SER A 76 -9.69 -12.53 -18.80
CA SER A 76 -11.00 -13.17 -18.74
C SER A 76 -11.69 -12.91 -20.09
N LEU A 77 -12.17 -13.97 -20.73
CA LEU A 77 -12.88 -13.93 -22.01
C LEU A 77 -14.22 -13.17 -21.96
N ALA A 78 -14.61 -12.63 -20.80
CA ALA A 78 -15.81 -11.81 -20.71
C ALA A 78 -15.71 -10.54 -21.59
N PRO A 79 -16.82 -9.98 -22.08
CA PRO A 79 -16.80 -8.70 -22.76
C PRO A 79 -16.23 -7.58 -21.87
N ALA A 80 -15.68 -6.54 -22.51
CA ALA A 80 -15.28 -5.32 -21.84
C ALA A 80 -16.50 -4.65 -21.20
N ILE A 81 -16.43 -4.33 -19.91
CA ILE A 81 -17.54 -3.71 -19.18
C ILE A 81 -17.55 -2.20 -19.44
N LEU A 82 -16.37 -1.60 -19.47
CA LEU A 82 -16.23 -0.17 -19.71
C LEU A 82 -16.12 0.07 -21.22
N ASP A 83 -17.05 0.86 -21.78
CA ASP A 83 -17.01 1.19 -23.20
C ASP A 83 -15.72 1.96 -23.56
N PRO A 84 -15.26 1.89 -24.83
CA PRO A 84 -13.99 2.50 -25.23
C PRO A 84 -13.88 4.00 -24.96
N ARG A 85 -14.98 4.76 -25.06
CA ARG A 85 -14.96 6.22 -24.83
C ARG A 85 -14.84 6.53 -23.35
N SER A 86 -15.56 5.81 -22.50
CA SER A 86 -15.46 5.95 -21.06
C SER A 86 -14.08 5.55 -20.55
N ARG A 87 -13.52 4.45 -21.08
CA ARG A 87 -12.14 4.04 -20.80
C ARG A 87 -11.14 5.14 -21.11
N GLU A 88 -11.18 5.69 -22.31
CA GLU A 88 -10.25 6.75 -22.70
C GLU A 88 -10.36 8.00 -21.81
N LYS A 89 -11.58 8.36 -21.39
CA LYS A 89 -11.76 9.47 -20.43
C LYS A 89 -11.07 9.18 -19.11
N VAL A 90 -11.23 7.98 -18.55
CA VAL A 90 -10.57 7.61 -17.29
C VAL A 90 -9.05 7.58 -17.46
N GLU A 91 -8.53 6.97 -18.52
CA GLU A 91 -7.08 6.97 -18.82
C GLU A 91 -6.51 8.39 -18.86
N ARG A 92 -7.25 9.34 -19.46
CA ARG A 92 -6.85 10.76 -19.52
C ARG A 92 -6.86 11.43 -18.15
N ILE A 93 -7.87 11.16 -17.32
CA ILE A 93 -7.95 11.64 -15.92
C ILE A 93 -6.75 11.13 -15.12
N LEU A 94 -6.42 9.84 -15.27
CA LEU A 94 -5.32 9.17 -14.60
C LEU A 94 -3.94 9.55 -15.19
N GLY A 95 -3.90 10.05 -16.41
CA GLY A 95 -2.64 10.29 -17.13
C GLY A 95 -1.88 8.99 -17.40
N HIS A 96 -2.58 7.87 -17.49
CA HIS A 96 -2.03 6.53 -17.70
C HIS A 96 -2.91 5.78 -18.71
N ARG A 97 -2.32 5.29 -19.80
CA ARG A 97 -3.00 4.38 -20.74
C ARG A 97 -2.68 2.94 -20.36
N PHE A 98 -3.71 2.12 -20.19
CA PHE A 98 -3.55 0.76 -19.72
C PHE A 98 -3.18 -0.18 -20.86
N HIS A 99 -2.12 -0.96 -20.68
CA HIS A 99 -1.80 -2.08 -21.57
C HIS A 99 -2.78 -3.23 -21.36
N ASN A 100 -3.18 -3.46 -20.10
CA ASN A 100 -4.25 -4.38 -19.74
C ASN A 100 -5.48 -3.60 -19.23
N PRO A 101 -6.49 -3.35 -20.10
CA PRO A 101 -7.70 -2.64 -19.69
C PRO A 101 -8.51 -3.33 -18.59
N ARG A 102 -8.30 -4.63 -18.35
CA ARG A 102 -8.96 -5.35 -17.25
C ARG A 102 -8.53 -4.87 -15.88
N LEU A 103 -7.29 -4.41 -15.72
CA LEU A 103 -6.82 -3.85 -14.45
C LEU A 103 -7.60 -2.58 -14.09
N LEU A 104 -7.92 -1.76 -15.11
CA LEU A 104 -8.76 -0.59 -14.92
C LEU A 104 -10.20 -0.97 -14.56
N GLU A 105 -10.78 -1.95 -15.27
CA GLU A 105 -12.13 -2.43 -14.97
C GLU A 105 -12.22 -3.03 -13.56
N GLU A 106 -11.25 -3.85 -13.14
CA GLU A 106 -11.17 -4.42 -11.79
C GLU A 106 -11.05 -3.33 -10.74
N ALA A 107 -10.21 -2.32 -10.96
CA ALA A 107 -10.06 -1.20 -10.02
C ALA A 107 -11.35 -0.38 -9.86
N LEU A 108 -12.14 -0.25 -10.93
CA LEU A 108 -13.43 0.46 -10.94
C LEU A 108 -14.60 -0.38 -10.43
N ALA A 109 -14.44 -1.71 -10.27
CA ALA A 109 -15.51 -2.62 -9.89
C ALA A 109 -15.69 -2.72 -8.38
N HIS A 110 -16.80 -2.19 -7.89
CA HIS A 110 -17.20 -2.34 -6.49
C HIS A 110 -17.81 -3.73 -6.23
N PRO A 111 -17.71 -4.31 -5.03
CA PRO A 111 -18.31 -5.60 -4.72
C PRO A 111 -19.82 -5.67 -4.98
N SER A 112 -20.55 -4.56 -4.85
CA SER A 112 -21.99 -4.54 -5.18
C SER A 112 -22.27 -4.98 -6.62
N PHE A 113 -21.38 -4.67 -7.57
CA PHE A 113 -21.50 -5.14 -8.94
C PHE A 113 -21.12 -6.61 -9.07
N THR A 114 -19.99 -7.01 -8.49
CA THR A 114 -19.44 -8.36 -8.68
C THR A 114 -20.27 -9.44 -7.98
N TYR A 115 -20.91 -9.10 -6.86
CA TYR A 115 -21.85 -10.00 -6.19
C TYR A 115 -23.18 -10.13 -6.94
N GLU A 116 -23.60 -9.08 -7.65
CA GLU A 116 -24.82 -9.10 -8.46
C GLU A 116 -24.61 -9.83 -9.80
N ASN A 117 -23.38 -9.84 -10.33
CA ASN A 117 -23.05 -10.39 -11.65
C ASN A 117 -21.85 -11.37 -11.59
N PRO A 118 -21.94 -12.48 -10.81
CA PRO A 118 -20.83 -13.41 -10.62
C PRO A 118 -20.36 -14.09 -11.92
N GLU A 119 -21.26 -14.25 -12.90
CA GLU A 119 -20.99 -14.86 -14.20
C GLU A 119 -20.02 -14.06 -15.09
N ILE A 120 -19.85 -12.75 -14.82
CA ILE A 120 -18.90 -11.90 -15.53
C ILE A 120 -17.45 -12.27 -15.17
N GLY A 121 -17.24 -12.83 -13.97
CA GLY A 121 -15.92 -13.25 -13.50
C GLY A 121 -14.92 -12.10 -13.31
N LEU A 122 -15.40 -10.86 -13.17
CA LEU A 122 -14.56 -9.71 -12.80
C LEU A 122 -14.41 -9.66 -11.27
N PRO A 123 -13.18 -9.65 -10.73
CA PRO A 123 -12.97 -9.46 -9.29
C PRO A 123 -13.39 -8.06 -8.83
N SER A 124 -13.69 -7.92 -7.53
CA SER A 124 -13.89 -6.60 -6.94
C SER A 124 -12.55 -5.92 -6.65
N ASN A 125 -12.60 -4.60 -6.57
CA ASN A 125 -11.44 -3.75 -6.35
C ASN A 125 -10.78 -3.90 -4.97
N TYR A 126 -11.36 -4.65 -4.02
CA TYR A 126 -10.87 -4.74 -2.63
C TYR A 126 -9.44 -5.25 -2.50
N ARG A 127 -9.04 -6.23 -3.33
CA ARG A 127 -7.65 -6.74 -3.32
C ARG A 127 -6.67 -5.70 -3.85
N LEU A 128 -7.07 -4.97 -4.89
CA LEU A 128 -6.29 -3.87 -5.44
C LEU A 128 -6.22 -2.70 -4.45
N ALA A 129 -7.32 -2.35 -3.79
CA ALA A 129 -7.35 -1.29 -2.77
C ALA A 129 -6.40 -1.60 -1.61
N PHE A 130 -6.44 -2.82 -1.08
CA PHE A 130 -5.49 -3.27 -0.06
C PHE A 130 -4.02 -3.12 -0.49
N PHE A 131 -3.69 -3.51 -1.72
CA PHE A 131 -2.32 -3.35 -2.23
C PHE A 131 -1.97 -1.89 -2.49
N GLY A 132 -2.93 -1.13 -3.00
CA GLY A 132 -2.81 0.28 -3.33
C GLY A 132 -2.57 1.17 -2.13
N ASP A 133 -3.22 0.89 -1.00
CA ASP A 133 -2.97 1.57 0.29
C ASP A 133 -1.49 1.48 0.69
N ALA A 134 -0.91 0.28 0.60
CA ALA A 134 0.52 0.09 0.92
C ALA A 134 1.44 0.86 -0.04
N ILE A 135 1.16 0.83 -1.35
CA ILE A 135 1.94 1.58 -2.36
C ILE A 135 1.83 3.08 -2.14
N LEU A 136 0.59 3.58 -1.95
CA LEU A 136 0.31 4.99 -1.71
C LEU A 136 0.99 5.48 -0.44
N GLY A 137 0.89 4.71 0.65
CA GLY A 137 1.55 5.00 1.91
C GLY A 137 3.06 5.09 1.79
N PHE A 138 3.68 4.18 1.01
CA PHE A 138 5.11 4.23 0.71
C PHE A 138 5.48 5.48 -0.09
N LEU A 139 4.81 5.75 -1.22
CA LEU A 139 5.12 6.89 -2.08
C LEU A 139 4.94 8.24 -1.36
N VAL A 140 3.92 8.37 -0.51
CA VAL A 140 3.72 9.56 0.30
C VAL A 140 4.81 9.68 1.37
N ALA A 141 5.18 8.59 2.04
CA ALA A 141 6.27 8.62 3.02
C ALA A 141 7.61 9.03 2.38
N ASP A 142 7.92 8.50 1.19
CA ASP A 142 9.11 8.83 0.41
C ASP A 142 9.14 10.31 -0.01
N ALA A 143 8.01 10.82 -0.49
CA ALA A 143 7.86 12.24 -0.85
C ALA A 143 8.02 13.17 0.36
N LEU A 144 7.45 12.79 1.51
CA LEU A 144 7.56 13.57 2.73
C LEU A 144 8.99 13.54 3.31
N HIS A 145 9.63 12.37 3.32
CA HIS A 145 10.99 12.22 3.79
C HIS A 145 11.96 13.10 2.99
N SER A 146 11.81 13.10 1.66
CA SER A 146 12.66 13.90 0.78
C SER A 146 12.32 15.40 0.81
N GLY A 147 11.03 15.75 0.96
CA GLY A 147 10.57 17.13 0.89
C GLY A 147 10.69 17.93 2.20
N PHE A 148 10.82 17.24 3.34
CA PHE A 148 10.85 17.87 4.67
C PHE A 148 12.02 17.33 5.53
N PRO A 149 13.28 17.61 5.14
CA PRO A 149 14.46 17.05 5.82
C PRO A 149 14.59 17.48 7.29
N ASP A 150 14.02 18.62 7.66
CA ASP A 150 14.06 19.16 9.04
C ASP A 150 12.89 18.68 9.91
N ALA A 151 11.92 17.94 9.35
CA ALA A 151 10.77 17.43 10.09
C ALA A 151 11.14 16.19 10.91
N ASP A 152 10.67 16.15 12.16
CA ASP A 152 10.84 14.96 13.02
C ASP A 152 9.84 13.83 12.65
N GLN A 153 10.07 12.65 13.23
CA GLN A 153 9.25 11.46 12.97
C GLN A 153 7.76 11.66 13.30
N GLU A 154 7.44 12.43 14.35
CA GLU A 154 6.06 12.71 14.74
C GLU A 154 5.37 13.60 13.69
N ALA A 155 6.05 14.66 13.24
CA ALA A 155 5.56 15.55 12.19
C ALA A 155 5.32 14.79 10.88
N LEU A 156 6.31 14.01 10.41
CA LEU A 156 6.20 13.20 9.19
C LEU A 156 5.03 12.20 9.27
N THR A 157 4.86 11.55 10.43
CA THR A 157 3.75 10.62 10.66
C THR A 157 2.39 11.33 10.56
N LYS A 158 2.25 12.50 11.20
CA LYS A 158 1.01 13.31 11.14
C LYS A 158 0.70 13.79 9.73
N MET A 159 1.72 14.22 8.98
CA MET A 159 1.57 14.65 7.59
C MET A 159 1.12 13.50 6.72
N ARG A 160 1.78 12.33 6.85
CA ARG A 160 1.40 11.13 6.09
C ARG A 160 -0.05 10.75 6.36
N SER A 161 -0.44 10.61 7.64
CA SER A 161 -1.81 10.24 8.01
C SER A 161 -2.85 11.19 7.42
N ARG A 162 -2.62 12.50 7.44
CA ARG A 162 -3.54 13.49 6.84
C ARG A 162 -3.69 13.35 5.32
N LEU A 163 -2.68 12.84 4.64
CA LEU A 163 -2.66 12.70 3.18
C LEU A 163 -3.30 11.38 2.72
N VAL A 164 -3.11 10.30 3.48
CA VAL A 164 -3.55 8.95 3.09
C VAL A 164 -4.77 8.46 3.86
N GLU A 165 -5.33 9.23 4.79
CA GLU A 165 -6.58 8.85 5.44
C GLU A 165 -7.76 8.89 4.46
N ARG A 166 -8.69 7.93 4.60
CA ARG A 166 -9.87 7.79 3.73
C ARG A 166 -10.65 9.09 3.52
N PRO A 167 -10.93 9.94 4.53
CA PRO A 167 -11.63 11.20 4.30
C PRO A 167 -10.88 12.14 3.35
N ALA A 168 -9.54 12.16 3.42
CA ALA A 168 -8.72 12.95 2.52
C ALA A 168 -8.76 12.36 1.11
N LEU A 169 -8.52 11.05 0.97
CA LEU A 169 -8.55 10.36 -0.32
C LEU A 169 -9.92 10.44 -1.00
N GLY A 170 -11.00 10.36 -0.25
CA GLY A 170 -12.35 10.52 -0.79
C GLY A 170 -12.60 11.90 -1.39
N ARG A 171 -12.09 12.97 -0.77
CA ARG A 171 -12.14 14.33 -1.35
C ARG A 171 -11.26 14.45 -2.58
N VAL A 172 -10.08 13.82 -2.57
CA VAL A 172 -9.18 13.79 -3.73
C VAL A 172 -9.85 13.09 -4.91
N ALA A 173 -10.41 11.90 -4.68
CA ALA A 173 -11.09 11.09 -5.68
C ALA A 173 -12.35 11.76 -6.24
N GLU A 174 -13.13 12.44 -5.39
CA GLU A 174 -14.27 13.25 -5.81
C GLU A 174 -13.83 14.39 -6.74
N ARG A 175 -12.78 15.15 -6.39
CA ARG A 175 -12.21 16.20 -7.26
C ARG A 175 -11.64 15.64 -8.56
N LEU A 176 -11.08 14.43 -8.53
CA LEU A 176 -10.57 13.75 -9.71
C LEU A 176 -11.68 13.38 -10.70
N GLY A 177 -12.93 13.28 -10.22
CA GLY A 177 -14.11 13.06 -11.06
C GLY A 177 -14.25 11.61 -11.54
N ILE A 178 -13.77 10.63 -10.76
CA ILE A 178 -13.84 9.20 -11.14
C ILE A 178 -15.20 8.55 -10.89
N GLY A 179 -16.04 9.17 -10.04
CA GLY A 179 -17.36 8.66 -9.63
C GLY A 179 -18.26 8.13 -10.76
N PRO A 180 -18.44 8.86 -11.88
CA PRO A 180 -19.27 8.42 -13.00
C PRO A 180 -18.81 7.12 -13.67
N PHE A 181 -17.54 6.71 -13.48
CA PHE A 181 -16.95 5.55 -14.12
C PHE A 181 -16.90 4.31 -13.23
N LEU A 182 -17.34 4.41 -11.97
CA LEU A 182 -17.44 3.25 -11.08
C LEU A 182 -18.45 2.25 -11.66
N ILE A 183 -18.05 0.98 -11.61
CA ILE A 183 -18.87 -0.16 -11.98
C ILE A 183 -19.55 -0.64 -10.69
N LEU A 184 -20.84 -0.32 -10.56
CA LEU A 184 -21.64 -0.51 -9.35
C LEU A 184 -22.85 -1.41 -9.65
N GLY A 185 -23.26 -2.22 -8.67
CA GLY A 185 -24.54 -2.94 -8.72
C GLY A 185 -25.73 -1.97 -8.67
N ARG A 186 -26.92 -2.42 -9.09
CA ARG A 186 -28.11 -1.56 -9.25
C ARG A 186 -28.47 -0.79 -7.99
N GLY A 187 -28.40 -1.45 -6.83
CA GLY A 187 -28.75 -0.83 -5.53
C GLY A 187 -27.75 0.23 -5.06
N GLU A 188 -26.49 0.17 -5.50
CA GLU A 188 -25.43 1.09 -5.08
C GLU A 188 -25.22 2.22 -6.10
N ALA A 189 -25.78 2.11 -7.30
CA ALA A 189 -25.45 2.96 -8.44
C ALA A 189 -25.78 4.45 -8.20
N GLU A 190 -26.89 4.77 -7.52
CA GLU A 190 -27.31 6.16 -7.28
C GLU A 190 -26.39 6.86 -6.27
N GLU A 191 -26.17 6.24 -5.11
CA GLU A 191 -25.44 6.86 -3.99
C GLU A 191 -23.93 6.63 -4.08
N GLY A 192 -23.51 5.45 -4.54
CA GLY A 192 -22.12 5.02 -4.51
C GLY A 192 -21.18 5.87 -5.37
N ARG A 193 -21.68 6.46 -6.47
CA ARG A 193 -20.88 7.35 -7.34
C ARG A 193 -20.40 8.63 -6.64
N LYS A 194 -21.07 9.04 -5.56
CA LYS A 194 -20.73 10.22 -4.75
C LYS A 194 -20.25 9.84 -3.36
N ASN A 195 -20.26 8.55 -3.01
CA ASN A 195 -19.84 8.06 -1.71
C ASN A 195 -18.32 8.16 -1.58
N ARG A 196 -17.85 9.10 -0.75
CA ARG A 196 -16.42 9.35 -0.54
C ARG A 196 -15.64 8.16 -0.01
N THR A 197 -16.28 7.21 0.68
CA THR A 197 -15.63 5.98 1.13
C THR A 197 -15.31 5.08 -0.07
N ILE A 198 -16.31 4.84 -0.93
CA ILE A 198 -16.14 4.03 -2.15
C ILE A 198 -15.15 4.70 -3.10
N LEU A 199 -15.22 6.03 -3.24
CA LEU A 199 -14.28 6.80 -4.06
C LEU A 199 -12.84 6.69 -3.55
N ALA A 200 -12.62 6.73 -2.23
CA ALA A 200 -11.30 6.55 -1.62
C ALA A 200 -10.73 5.16 -1.92
N GLU A 201 -11.51 4.10 -1.67
CA GLU A 201 -11.10 2.72 -1.94
C GLU A 201 -10.84 2.48 -3.43
N THR A 202 -11.67 3.06 -4.30
CA THR A 202 -11.47 3.01 -5.76
C THR A 202 -10.17 3.71 -6.15
N LEU A 203 -9.85 4.84 -5.53
CA LEU A 203 -8.59 5.55 -5.78
C LEU A 203 -7.38 4.70 -5.38
N GLU A 204 -7.41 4.05 -4.22
CA GLU A 204 -6.36 3.09 -3.81
C GLU A 204 -6.24 1.95 -4.82
N ALA A 205 -7.36 1.38 -5.26
CA ALA A 205 -7.35 0.32 -6.27
C ALA A 205 -6.76 0.78 -7.61
N LEU A 206 -7.02 2.03 -8.03
CA LEU A 206 -6.43 2.61 -9.23
C LEU A 206 -4.93 2.81 -9.10
N VAL A 207 -4.42 3.17 -7.90
CA VAL A 207 -2.98 3.21 -7.63
C VAL A 207 -2.34 1.85 -7.86
N ALA A 208 -2.94 0.78 -7.34
CA ALA A 208 -2.47 -0.59 -7.56
C ALA A 208 -2.56 -1.02 -9.03
N ALA A 209 -3.64 -0.68 -9.72
CA ALA A 209 -3.81 -1.01 -11.13
C ALA A 209 -2.74 -0.35 -12.00
N ILE A 210 -2.44 0.94 -11.77
CA ILE A 210 -1.36 1.65 -12.47
C ILE A 210 -0.01 1.00 -12.15
N TYR A 211 0.22 0.60 -10.89
CA TYR A 211 1.47 -0.08 -10.51
C TYR A 211 1.64 -1.43 -11.22
N LEU A 212 0.59 -2.24 -11.29
CA LEU A 212 0.62 -3.54 -11.94
C LEU A 212 0.79 -3.43 -13.46
N ASP A 213 0.28 -2.36 -14.08
CA ASP A 213 0.35 -2.13 -15.52
C ASP A 213 1.62 -1.40 -15.96
N GLY A 214 2.02 -0.35 -15.25
CA GLY A 214 3.07 0.60 -15.63
C GLY A 214 4.26 0.69 -14.67
N GLY A 215 4.24 -0.03 -13.55
CA GLY A 215 5.32 -0.05 -12.57
C GLY A 215 5.41 1.21 -11.69
N LEU A 216 6.43 1.23 -10.82
CA LEU A 216 6.57 2.22 -9.76
C LEU A 216 6.68 3.66 -10.28
N ASP A 217 7.35 3.90 -11.40
CA ASP A 217 7.58 5.24 -11.93
C ASP A 217 6.27 5.87 -12.44
N ALA A 218 5.44 5.11 -13.16
CA ALA A 218 4.12 5.57 -13.59
C ALA A 218 3.23 5.88 -12.38
N THR A 219 3.23 5.00 -11.38
CA THR A 219 2.45 5.21 -10.14
C THR A 219 2.93 6.43 -9.36
N ARG A 220 4.24 6.63 -9.25
CA ARG A 220 4.85 7.79 -8.58
C ARG A 220 4.43 9.10 -9.26
N ALA A 221 4.52 9.16 -10.59
CA ALA A 221 4.09 10.33 -11.37
C ALA A 221 2.60 10.65 -11.14
N PHE A 222 1.75 9.61 -11.13
CA PHE A 222 0.33 9.76 -10.83
C PHE A 222 0.08 10.29 -9.40
N VAL A 223 0.65 9.65 -8.38
CA VAL A 223 0.43 10.01 -6.96
C VAL A 223 0.94 11.42 -6.65
N LEU A 224 2.12 11.80 -7.14
CA LEU A 224 2.66 13.15 -6.92
C LEU A 224 1.83 14.23 -7.61
N ARG A 225 1.31 13.97 -8.82
CA ARG A 225 0.39 14.88 -9.51
C ARG A 225 -0.93 15.02 -8.74
N LEU A 226 -1.43 13.91 -8.21
CA LEU A 226 -2.70 13.84 -7.49
C LEU A 226 -2.65 14.56 -6.14
N LEU A 227 -1.58 14.35 -5.37
CA LEU A 227 -1.41 14.88 -4.02
C LEU A 227 -0.58 16.17 -3.96
N GLY A 228 -0.06 16.64 -5.09
CA GLY A 228 0.85 17.78 -5.14
C GLY A 228 0.33 19.06 -4.48
N THR A 229 -0.98 19.30 -4.50
CA THR A 229 -1.59 20.44 -3.78
C THR A 229 -1.58 20.25 -2.26
N GLU A 230 -1.78 19.02 -1.79
CA GLU A 230 -1.84 18.71 -0.36
C GLU A 230 -0.43 18.59 0.24
N LEU A 231 0.54 18.09 -0.53
CA LEU A 231 1.96 18.00 -0.15
C LEU A 231 2.63 19.37 0.07
N LYS A 232 2.13 20.42 -0.60
CA LYS A 232 2.63 21.80 -0.44
C LYS A 232 2.15 22.47 0.85
N ARG A 233 1.24 21.87 1.61
CA ARG A 233 0.78 22.44 2.88
C ARG A 233 1.88 22.31 3.94
N PRO A 234 2.17 23.39 4.68
CA PRO A 234 3.21 23.35 5.70
C PRO A 234 2.90 22.31 6.77
N ALA A 235 3.96 21.71 7.32
CA ALA A 235 3.83 20.80 8.45
C ALA A 235 3.04 21.48 9.58
N PRO A 236 2.16 20.77 10.29
CA PRO A 236 1.53 21.33 11.48
C PRO A 236 2.62 21.77 12.45
N ALA A 237 2.54 23.01 12.94
CA ALA A 237 3.46 23.54 13.94
C ALA A 237 3.55 22.57 15.13
N LYS A 238 4.75 22.45 15.74
CA LYS A 238 4.94 21.67 16.98
C LYS A 238 3.84 22.07 17.96
N ALA A 239 3.03 21.10 18.38
CA ALA A 239 2.04 21.34 19.42
C ALA A 239 2.79 21.81 20.67
N ALA A 240 2.39 22.95 21.24
CA ALA A 240 2.93 23.40 22.52
C ALA A 240 2.78 22.25 23.54
N PRO A 241 3.77 22.04 24.43
CA PRO A 241 3.69 20.99 25.44
C PRO A 241 2.37 21.11 26.19
N ARG A 242 1.64 19.98 26.31
CA ARG A 242 0.36 19.95 27.03
C ARG A 242 0.57 20.52 28.43
N PRO A 243 -0.23 21.50 28.87
CA PRO A 243 -0.12 22.00 30.24
C PRO A 243 -0.32 20.83 31.20
N PRO A 244 0.45 20.77 32.30
CA PRO A 244 0.33 19.68 33.27
C PRO A 244 -1.11 19.60 33.77
N SER A 245 -1.65 18.39 33.87
CA SER A 245 -3.00 18.16 34.38
C SER A 245 -3.11 18.78 35.78
N ARG A 246 -4.01 19.76 35.93
CA ARG A 246 -4.30 20.35 37.24
C ARG A 246 -4.80 19.23 38.14
N ARG A 247 -3.99 18.83 39.13
CA ARG A 247 -4.44 17.94 40.22
C ARG A 247 -5.69 18.56 40.85
N PRO A 248 -6.74 17.77 41.13
CA PRO A 248 -7.93 18.28 41.79
C PRO A 248 -7.54 18.85 43.16
N ARG A 249 -7.97 20.10 43.42
CA ARG A 249 -7.75 20.74 44.72
C ARG A 249 -8.43 19.88 45.80
N PRO A 250 -7.78 19.60 46.94
CA PRO A 250 -8.43 18.92 48.03
C PRO A 250 -9.61 19.79 48.52
N ARG A 251 -10.80 19.20 48.58
CA ARG A 251 -11.97 19.82 49.21
C ARG A 251 -11.61 20.05 50.68
N ARG A 252 -11.53 21.31 51.10
CA ARG A 252 -11.47 21.66 52.53
C ARG A 252 -12.79 21.20 53.16
N ARG A 253 -12.67 20.37 54.20
CA ARG A 253 -13.77 20.04 55.12
C ARG A 253 -14.01 21.22 56.05
#